data_AF-A0A2L1UE02-F1
#
_entry.id   AF-A0A2L1UE02-F1
#
_cell.length_a   1.000
_cell.length_b   1.000
_cell.length_c   1.000
_cell.angle_alpha   90.00
_cell.angle_beta   90.00
_cell.angle_gamma   90.00
#
_symmetry.space_group_name_H-M   'P 1'
#
loop_
_entity.id
_entity.type
_entity.pdbx_description
1 polymer ?
#
loop_
_entity_poly.entity_id
_entity_poly.type
_entity_poly.pdbx_seq_one_letter_code
_entity_poly.pdbx_strand_id
1 'polypeptide(L)'
;MPAATNDELTLIKKYLVLPLVVSVFERDAKTLREVLKTPDPYVERINRGIEYINDDLTKVRKYFRANDIKVYDVEMSASDVSCGYTCRGYTGSMRLLMSHLRSEVEVEMRKYLGEDIRELRKGPSNIV
;
A
#
# COMPACT_ATOMS: atom_id res chain seq x y z
N MET A 1 9.60 28.48 -2.44
CA MET A 1 10.07 27.08 -2.57
C MET A 1 8.93 26.26 -3.16
N PRO A 2 9.18 25.32 -4.08
CA PRO A 2 8.11 24.57 -4.72
C PRO A 2 7.46 23.60 -3.73
N ALA A 3 6.13 23.53 -3.77
CA ALA A 3 5.37 22.52 -3.04
C ALA A 3 5.71 21.10 -3.53
N ALA A 4 5.33 20.07 -2.75
CA ALA A 4 5.44 18.69 -3.18
C ALA A 4 4.69 18.45 -4.50
N THR A 5 5.30 17.71 -5.43
CA THR A 5 4.68 17.36 -6.71
C THR A 5 3.65 16.25 -6.54
N ASN A 6 2.71 16.14 -7.49
CA ASN A 6 1.70 15.08 -7.45
C ASN A 6 2.32 13.67 -7.45
N ASP A 7 3.43 13.47 -8.14
CA ASP A 7 4.14 12.19 -8.19
C ASP A 7 4.76 11.84 -6.82
N GLU A 8 5.31 12.83 -6.12
CA GLU A 8 5.85 12.65 -4.78
C GLU A 8 4.75 12.35 -3.77
N LEU A 9 3.63 13.07 -3.83
CA LEU A 9 2.46 12.79 -2.99
C LEU A 9 1.92 11.38 -3.26
N THR A 10 1.92 10.94 -4.53
CA THR A 10 1.54 9.57 -4.90
C THR A 10 2.50 8.54 -4.31
N LEU A 11 3.81 8.80 -4.32
CA LEU A 11 4.80 7.90 -3.70
C LEU A 11 4.70 7.88 -2.17
N ILE A 12 4.43 9.03 -1.53
CA ILE A 12 4.17 9.10 -0.08
C ILE A 12 2.91 8.30 0.26
N LYS A 13 1.83 8.47 -0.50
CA LYS A 13 0.63 7.65 -0.33
C LYS A 13 0.94 6.16 -0.48
N LYS A 14 1.67 5.76 -1.52
CA LYS A 14 2.10 4.36 -1.74
C LYS A 14 2.93 3.84 -0.55
N TYR A 15 3.80 4.68 0.03
CA TYR A 15 4.59 4.35 1.21
C TYR A 15 3.71 4.05 2.45
N LEU A 16 2.56 4.72 2.58
CA LEU A 16 1.61 4.47 3.67
C LEU A 16 0.70 3.26 3.41
N VAL A 17 0.26 3.08 2.16
CA VAL A 17 -0.73 2.04 1.79
C VAL A 17 -0.10 0.65 1.72
N LEU A 18 1.11 0.52 1.16
CA LEU A 18 1.72 -0.81 0.96
C LEU A 18 1.92 -1.61 2.25
N PRO A 19 2.33 -1.02 3.39
CA PRO A 19 2.36 -1.75 4.67
C PRO A 19 0.99 -2.30 5.10
N LEU A 20 -0.10 -1.59 4.80
CA LEU A 20 -1.46 -2.09 5.08
C LEU A 20 -1.76 -3.35 4.25
N VAL A 21 -1.36 -3.35 2.98
CA VAL A 21 -1.51 -4.52 2.10
C VAL A 21 -0.74 -5.71 2.65
N VAL A 22 0.50 -5.50 3.13
CA VAL A 22 1.28 -6.55 3.81
C VAL A 22 0.54 -7.07 5.03
N SER A 23 0.04 -6.21 5.91
CA SER A 23 -0.69 -6.63 7.12
C SER A 23 -1.95 -7.43 6.81
N VAL A 24 -2.66 -7.10 5.72
CA VAL A 24 -3.83 -7.89 5.27
C VAL A 24 -3.37 -9.24 4.74
N PHE A 25 -2.34 -9.28 3.89
CA PHE A 25 -1.79 -10.54 3.39
C PHE A 25 -1.30 -11.47 4.49
N GLU A 26 -0.60 -10.96 5.51
CA GLU A 26 -0.14 -11.76 6.65
C GLU A 26 -1.32 -12.36 7.42
N ARG A 27 -2.38 -11.57 7.63
CA ARG A 27 -3.62 -12.03 8.27
C ARG A 27 -4.29 -13.14 7.45
N ASP A 28 -4.47 -12.92 6.15
CA ASP A 28 -5.13 -13.87 5.26
C ASP A 28 -4.33 -15.17 5.14
N ALA A 29 -3.00 -15.07 5.01
CA ALA A 29 -2.11 -16.23 4.99
C ALA A 29 -2.18 -17.02 6.31
N LYS A 30 -2.36 -16.36 7.46
CA LYS A 30 -2.60 -17.04 8.73
C LYS A 30 -3.95 -17.76 8.72
N THR A 31 -5.02 -17.07 8.35
CA THR A 31 -6.37 -17.65 8.29
C THR A 31 -6.44 -18.84 7.32
N LEU A 32 -5.81 -18.74 6.14
CA LEU A 32 -5.79 -19.84 5.16
C LEU A 32 -5.13 -21.10 5.71
N ARG A 33 -4.04 -20.97 6.48
CA ARG A 33 -3.39 -22.11 7.13
C ARG A 33 -4.29 -22.81 8.14
N GLU A 34 -5.18 -22.07 8.80
CA GLU A 34 -6.08 -22.62 9.81
C GLU A 34 -7.29 -23.34 9.18
N VAL A 35 -7.78 -22.88 8.03
CA VAL A 35 -9.04 -23.37 7.44
C VAL A 35 -8.87 -24.38 6.32
N LEU A 36 -7.74 -24.37 5.59
CA LEU A 36 -7.54 -25.25 4.43
C LEU A 36 -6.76 -26.52 4.81
N LYS A 37 -7.13 -27.64 4.17
CA LYS A 37 -6.39 -28.91 4.29
C LYS A 37 -5.02 -28.89 3.59
N THR A 38 -4.85 -28.03 2.60
CA THR A 38 -3.61 -27.88 1.81
C THR A 38 -3.37 -26.39 1.54
N PRO A 39 -2.91 -25.63 2.55
CA PRO A 39 -2.82 -24.18 2.46
C PRO A 39 -1.61 -23.68 1.67
N ASP A 40 -0.53 -24.47 1.59
CA ASP A 40 0.78 -24.02 1.14
C ASP A 40 0.79 -23.34 -0.24
N PRO A 41 0.12 -23.87 -1.29
CA PRO A 41 0.14 -23.23 -2.62
C PRO A 41 -0.43 -21.80 -2.62
N TYR A 42 -1.43 -21.52 -1.78
CA TYR A 42 -2.08 -20.21 -1.67
C TYR A 42 -1.22 -19.26 -0.84
N VAL A 43 -0.70 -19.77 0.27
CA VAL A 43 0.16 -19.04 1.20
C VAL A 43 1.47 -18.63 0.53
N GLU A 44 2.09 -19.51 -0.25
CA GLU A 44 3.27 -19.21 -1.05
C GLU A 44 3.01 -18.08 -2.05
N ARG A 45 1.83 -18.08 -2.69
CA ARG A 45 1.45 -17.01 -3.61
C ARG A 45 1.33 -15.66 -2.91
N ILE A 46 0.76 -15.64 -1.70
CA ILE A 46 0.64 -14.44 -0.86
C ILE A 46 2.02 -13.97 -0.41
N ASN A 47 2.87 -14.87 0.09
CA ASN A 47 4.22 -14.54 0.54
C ASN A 47 5.05 -13.92 -0.59
N ARG A 48 4.96 -14.46 -1.81
CA ARG A 48 5.60 -13.86 -2.99
C ARG A 48 5.06 -12.47 -3.30
N GLY A 49 3.76 -12.24 -3.08
CA GLY A 49 3.16 -10.91 -3.16
C GLY A 49 3.78 -9.92 -2.16
N ILE A 50 3.97 -10.36 -0.91
CA ILE A 50 4.64 -9.57 0.14
C ILE A 50 6.08 -9.25 -0.25
N GLU A 51 6.83 -10.20 -0.80
CA GLU A 51 8.19 -9.97 -1.31
C GLU A 51 8.23 -8.86 -2.37
N TYR A 52 7.33 -8.91 -3.37
CA TYR A 52 7.23 -7.85 -4.38
C TYR A 52 6.86 -6.49 -3.80
N ILE A 53 5.98 -6.45 -2.79
CA ILE A 53 5.65 -5.21 -2.08
C ILE A 53 6.88 -4.64 -1.38
N ASN A 54 7.67 -5.49 -0.71
CA ASN A 54 8.89 -5.07 0.00
C ASN A 54 9.97 -4.53 -0.95
N ASP A 55 10.11 -5.14 -2.13
CA ASP A 55 10.98 -4.63 -3.19
C ASP A 55 10.54 -3.24 -3.65
N ASP A 56 9.24 -3.04 -3.85
CA ASP A 56 8.68 -1.74 -4.24
C ASP A 56 8.83 -0.68 -3.15
N LEU A 57 8.60 -1.04 -1.88
CA LEU A 57 8.89 -0.14 -0.74
C LEU A 57 10.36 0.24 -0.68
N THR A 58 11.27 -0.69 -1.00
CA THR A 58 12.70 -0.42 -1.06
C THR A 58 13.02 0.60 -2.16
N LYS A 59 12.41 0.47 -3.35
CA LYS A 59 12.55 1.44 -4.44
C LYS A 59 12.01 2.82 -4.04
N VAL A 60 10.84 2.88 -3.41
CA VAL A 60 10.22 4.13 -2.91
C VAL A 60 11.15 4.82 -1.90
N ARG A 61 11.67 4.09 -0.92
CA ARG A 61 12.63 4.62 0.07
C ARG A 61 13.91 5.14 -0.59
N LYS A 62 14.40 4.44 -1.62
CA LYS A 62 15.57 4.89 -2.41
C LYS A 62 15.28 6.22 -3.12
N TYR A 63 14.10 6.33 -3.74
CA TYR A 63 13.66 7.56 -4.40
C TYR A 63 13.57 8.72 -3.40
N PHE A 64 13.00 8.50 -2.21
CA PHE A 64 12.89 9.53 -1.18
C PHE A 64 14.26 10.07 -0.76
N ARG A 65 15.23 9.17 -0.52
CA ARG A 65 16.61 9.55 -0.18
C ARG A 65 17.28 10.36 -1.29
N ALA A 66 17.06 9.99 -2.55
CA ALA A 66 17.66 10.67 -3.70
C ALA A 66 17.07 12.07 -3.95
N ASN A 67 15.85 12.34 -3.50
CA ASN A 67 15.11 13.58 -3.81
C ASN A 67 14.89 14.48 -2.58
N ASP A 68 15.60 14.24 -1.49
CA ASP A 68 15.44 14.97 -0.21
C ASP A 68 13.98 15.00 0.27
N ILE A 69 13.35 13.81 0.25
CA ILE A 69 12.01 13.58 0.78
C ILE A 69 12.15 12.80 2.08
N LYS A 70 11.54 13.29 3.15
CA LYS A 70 11.48 12.64 4.45
C LYS A 70 10.03 12.44 4.83
N VAL A 71 9.68 11.22 5.24
CA VAL A 71 8.37 10.89 5.81
C VAL A 71 8.62 10.51 7.27
N TYR A 72 7.85 11.10 8.18
CA TYR A 72 8.01 10.96 9.62
C TYR A 72 6.64 10.95 10.32
N ASP A 73 6.62 10.62 11.60
CA ASP A 73 5.40 10.52 12.42
C ASP A 73 4.29 9.71 11.74
N VAL A 74 4.66 8.53 11.20
CA VAL A 74 3.69 7.63 10.58
C VAL A 74 2.86 6.99 11.68
N GLU A 75 1.57 7.32 11.69
CA GLU A 75 0.60 6.78 12.64
C GLU A 75 -0.46 5.98 11.89
N MET A 76 -0.73 4.77 12.38
CA MET A 76 -1.77 3.88 11.85
C MET A 76 -2.78 3.57 12.95
N SER A 77 -4.04 3.84 12.66
CA SER A 77 -5.17 3.58 13.55
C SER A 77 -6.23 2.76 12.83
N ALA A 78 -7.30 2.40 13.54
CA ALA A 78 -8.46 1.75 12.92
C ALA A 78 -9.24 2.70 11.98
N SER A 79 -9.14 4.02 12.17
CA SER A 79 -9.89 5.02 11.40
C SER A 79 -9.09 5.61 10.24
N ASP A 80 -7.77 5.73 10.38
CA ASP A 80 -6.92 6.45 9.45
C ASP A 80 -5.45 6.02 9.50
N VAL A 81 -4.71 6.36 8.44
CA VAL A 81 -3.25 6.38 8.42
C VAL A 81 -2.81 7.80 8.12
N SER A 82 -1.83 8.30 8.86
CA SER A 82 -1.33 9.66 8.69
C SER A 82 0.19 9.73 8.81
N CYS A 83 0.76 10.80 8.25
CA CYS A 83 2.18 11.11 8.38
C CYS A 83 2.47 12.61 8.19
N GLY A 84 3.57 13.05 8.76
CA GLY A 84 4.27 14.26 8.33
C GLY A 84 5.25 13.96 7.20
N TYR A 85 5.51 14.94 6.34
CA TYR A 85 6.57 14.83 5.35
C TYR A 85 7.27 16.17 5.08
N THR A 86 8.51 16.08 4.61
CA THR A 86 9.28 17.21 4.08
C THR A 86 9.76 16.87 2.68
N CYS A 87 9.53 17.76 1.71
CA CYS A 87 10.05 17.67 0.35
C CYS A 87 10.89 18.90 0.05
N ARG A 88 12.22 18.77 -0.08
CA ARG A 88 13.14 19.90 -0.36
C ARG A 88 12.92 21.12 0.58
N GLY A 89 12.71 20.83 1.86
CA GLY A 89 12.43 21.85 2.90
C GLY A 89 10.98 22.33 3.00
N TYR A 90 10.07 21.94 2.10
CA TYR A 90 8.63 22.18 2.27
C TYR A 90 8.01 21.11 3.15
N THR A 91 7.33 21.51 4.22
CA THR A 91 6.64 20.59 5.13
C THR A 91 5.16 20.48 4.79
N GLY A 92 4.64 19.26 4.81
CA GLY A 92 3.23 18.98 4.70
C GLY A 92 2.82 17.77 5.55
N SER A 93 1.54 17.44 5.53
CA SER A 93 1.01 16.25 6.16
C SER A 93 0.03 15.54 5.23
N MET A 94 -0.14 14.25 5.46
CA MET A 94 -1.10 13.42 4.76
C MET A 94 -1.89 12.63 5.78
N ARG A 95 -3.21 12.59 5.62
CA ARG A 95 -4.12 11.71 6.38
C ARG A 95 -5.06 11.04 5.39
N LEU A 96 -5.19 9.73 5.52
CA LEU A 96 -6.02 8.89 4.66
C LEU A 96 -6.98 8.10 5.53
N LEU A 97 -8.28 8.21 5.27
CA LEU A 97 -9.30 7.48 6.00
C LEU A 97 -9.31 6.00 5.56
N MET A 98 -9.31 5.08 6.53
CA MET A 98 -9.36 3.63 6.27
C MET A 98 -10.58 3.23 5.45
N SER A 99 -11.71 3.92 5.64
CA SER A 99 -12.94 3.70 4.86
C SER A 99 -12.75 3.90 3.35
N HIS A 100 -11.86 4.81 2.95
CA HIS A 100 -11.55 5.11 1.56
C HIS A 100 -10.42 4.25 1.00
N LEU A 101 -9.56 3.72 1.88
CA LEU A 101 -8.43 2.88 1.47
C LEU A 101 -8.83 1.43 1.20
N ARG A 102 -9.98 0.96 1.68
CA ARG A 102 -10.40 -0.45 1.53
C ARG A 102 -10.34 -0.93 0.08
N SER A 103 -10.94 -0.18 -0.84
CA SER A 103 -10.95 -0.53 -2.27
C SER A 103 -9.55 -0.45 -2.89
N GLU A 104 -8.74 0.51 -2.47
CA GLU A 104 -7.37 0.67 -2.95
C GLU A 104 -6.46 -0.47 -2.48
N VAL A 105 -6.60 -0.88 -1.22
CA VAL A 105 -5.91 -2.04 -0.65
C VAL A 105 -6.28 -3.29 -1.43
N GLU A 106 -7.56 -3.52 -1.71
CA GLU A 106 -8.00 -4.68 -2.50
C GLU A 106 -7.40 -4.67 -3.92
N VAL A 107 -7.37 -3.51 -4.59
CA VAL A 107 -6.75 -3.37 -5.91
C VAL A 107 -5.24 -3.66 -5.87
N GLU A 108 -4.53 -3.15 -4.87
CA GLU A 108 -3.11 -3.47 -4.70
C GLU A 108 -2.89 -4.95 -4.35
N MET A 109 -3.76 -5.57 -3.55
CA MET A 109 -3.68 -7.01 -3.28
C MET A 109 -3.74 -7.81 -4.59
N ARG A 110 -4.77 -7.58 -5.41
CA ARG A 110 -4.94 -8.26 -6.70
C ARG A 110 -3.72 -8.07 -7.61
N LYS A 111 -3.19 -6.85 -7.65
CA LYS A 111 -1.95 -6.52 -8.39
C LYS A 111 -0.76 -7.38 -7.95
N TYR A 112 -0.48 -7.48 -6.66
CA TYR A 112 0.66 -8.27 -6.17
C TYR A 112 0.38 -9.80 -6.19
N LEU A 113 -0.88 -10.19 -6.26
CA LEU A 113 -1.32 -11.54 -6.63
C LEU A 113 -1.26 -11.82 -8.14
N GLY A 114 -0.79 -10.85 -8.94
CA GLY A 114 -0.47 -11.03 -10.35
C GLY A 114 -1.68 -11.03 -11.26
N GLU A 115 -2.81 -10.51 -10.80
CA GLU A 115 -3.97 -10.24 -11.66
C GLU A 115 -3.65 -9.09 -12.62
N ASP A 116 -4.18 -9.15 -13.86
CA ASP A 116 -4.12 -8.02 -14.78
C ASP A 116 -5.12 -6.94 -14.32
N ILE A 117 -4.61 -5.90 -13.67
CA ILE A 117 -5.43 -4.82 -13.08
C ILE A 117 -6.02 -3.89 -14.15
N ARG A 118 -5.68 -4.07 -15.44
CA ARG A 118 -6.25 -3.26 -16.53
C ARG A 118 -7.77 -3.39 -16.62
N GLU A 119 -8.35 -4.47 -16.10
CA GLU A 119 -9.81 -4.68 -16.07
C GLU A 119 -10.48 -4.14 -14.79
N LEU A 120 -9.72 -3.90 -13.72
CA LEU A 120 -10.23 -3.53 -12.38
C LEU A 120 -10.42 -2.01 -12.17
N ARG A 121 -9.90 -1.16 -13.06
CA ARG A 121 -10.17 0.30 -13.04
C ARG A 121 -11.57 0.65 -13.53
N LYS A 122 -12.32 -0.31 -14.08
CA LYS A 122 -13.78 -0.20 -14.19
C LYS A 122 -14.32 -0.47 -12.79
N GLY A 123 -14.43 0.60 -11.99
CA GLY A 123 -15.18 0.55 -10.73
C GLY A 123 -16.57 -0.07 -10.97
N PRO A 124 -17.23 -0.60 -9.93
CA PRO A 124 -18.47 -1.33 -10.09
C PRO A 124 -19.47 -0.50 -10.90
N SER A 125 -19.69 -0.93 -12.14
CA SER A 125 -20.92 -0.61 -12.87
C SER A 125 -22.02 -1.22 -12.02
N ASN A 126 -22.83 -0.36 -11.42
CA ASN A 126 -24.08 -0.65 -10.71
C ASN A 126 -24.56 -2.10 -10.81
N ILE A 127 -24.66 -2.76 -9.67
CA ILE A 127 -25.57 -3.90 -9.51
C ILE A 127 -26.31 -3.70 -8.18
N VAL A 128 -27.60 -3.33 -8.36
CA VAL A 128 -28.76 -3.20 -7.45
C VAL A 128 -28.68 -2.29 -6.22
#